data_AF-A0AAE0AF03-F1
#
_entry.id   AF-A0AAE0AF03-F1
#
_cell.length_a   1.000
_cell.length_b   1.000
_cell.length_c   1.000
_cell.angle_alpha   90.00
_cell.angle_beta   90.00
_cell.angle_gamma   90.00
#
_symmetry.space_group_name_H-M   'P 1'
#
loop_
_entity.id
_entity.type
_entity.pdbx_description
1 polymer ?
#
loop_
_entity_poly.entity_id
_entity_poly.type
_entity_poly.pdbx_seq_one_letter_code
_entity_poly.pdbx_strand_id
1 'polypeptide(L)'
;MAQTQPAAFAIDLNPKYTVRITDEFGNNDDPLVIHCWSHDNDLDVHTLWMKNGWHWEFGHKFLGRTHFVCNMTHSIKEKTVDVYDTNNNSLKCERSKKKR
;
A
#
# COMPACT_ATOMS: atom_id res chain seq x y z
N MET A 1 -48.94 -4.84 -7.86
CA MET A 1 -48.08 -5.60 -6.93
C MET A 1 -46.64 -5.39 -7.34
N ALA A 2 -45.92 -4.48 -6.69
CA ALA A 2 -44.48 -4.33 -6.88
C ALA A 2 -43.89 -4.06 -5.50
N GLN A 3 -43.24 -5.07 -4.93
CA GLN A 3 -42.63 -4.98 -3.61
C GLN A 3 -41.26 -4.33 -3.79
N THR A 4 -41.12 -3.11 -3.26
CA THR A 4 -39.83 -2.43 -3.10
C THR A 4 -39.00 -3.20 -2.07
N GLN A 5 -37.89 -3.79 -2.50
CA GLN A 5 -36.94 -4.44 -1.60
C GLN A 5 -36.12 -3.38 -0.86
N PRO A 6 -35.91 -3.50 0.47
CA PRO A 6 -35.02 -2.59 1.18
C PRO A 6 -33.59 -2.84 0.70
N ALA A 7 -32.88 -1.77 0.33
CA ALA A 7 -31.45 -1.84 0.11
C ALA A 7 -30.78 -2.21 1.44
N ALA A 8 -30.47 -3.50 1.61
CA ALA A 8 -29.62 -3.95 2.68
C ALA A 8 -28.28 -3.21 2.55
N PHE A 9 -27.96 -2.35 3.52
CA PHE A 9 -26.63 -1.80 3.66
C PHE A 9 -25.67 -2.98 3.89
N ALA A 10 -24.98 -3.39 2.85
CA ALA A 10 -23.85 -4.30 2.97
C ALA A 10 -22.77 -3.56 3.77
N ILE A 11 -22.70 -3.83 5.06
CA ILE A 11 -21.54 -3.49 5.87
C ILE A 11 -20.42 -4.41 5.39
N ASP A 12 -19.47 -3.88 4.62
CA ASP A 12 -18.23 -4.56 4.26
C ASP A 12 -17.45 -4.82 5.56
N LEU A 13 -17.64 -6.00 6.13
CA LEU A 13 -17.00 -6.44 7.38
C LEU A 13 -15.49 -6.66 7.24
N ASN A 14 -14.93 -6.54 6.03
CA ASN A 14 -13.51 -6.75 5.74
C ASN A 14 -12.88 -5.46 5.23
N PRO A 15 -12.19 -4.67 6.07
CA PRO A 15 -11.50 -3.48 5.61
C PRO A 15 -10.43 -3.86 4.58
N LYS A 16 -10.52 -3.24 3.40
CA LYS A 16 -9.53 -3.34 2.32
C LYS A 16 -8.56 -2.18 2.43
N TYR A 17 -7.27 -2.50 2.35
CA TYR A 17 -6.20 -1.53 2.31
C TYR A 17 -5.60 -1.52 0.91
N THR A 18 -5.46 -0.33 0.36
CA THR A 18 -4.80 -0.11 -0.92
C THR A 18 -3.49 0.60 -0.66
N VAL A 19 -2.38 -0.01 -1.06
CA VAL A 19 -1.08 0.66 -1.05
C VAL A 19 -0.77 1.10 -2.47
N ARG A 20 -0.34 2.35 -2.62
CA ARG A 20 0.07 2.94 -3.89
C ARG A 20 1.48 3.49 -3.73
N ILE A 21 2.39 3.03 -4.58
CA ILE A 21 3.76 3.55 -4.67
C ILE A 21 3.90 4.17 -6.07
N THR A 22 4.32 5.42 -6.10
CA THR A 22 4.49 6.19 -7.34
C THR A 22 5.89 6.75 -7.40
N ASP A 23 6.53 6.59 -8.56
CA ASP A 23 7.77 7.28 -8.87
C ASP A 23 7.44 8.73 -9.27
N GLU A 24 7.77 9.66 -8.38
CA GLU A 24 7.69 11.11 -8.64
C GLU A 24 9.09 11.73 -8.83
N PHE A 25 10.11 10.91 -9.15
CA PHE A 25 11.45 11.43 -9.38
C PHE A 25 11.47 12.28 -10.66
N GLY A 26 12.23 13.38 -10.60
CA GLY A 26 12.35 14.31 -11.73
C GLY A 26 13.26 13.81 -12.85
N ASN A 27 13.94 12.68 -12.66
CA ASN A 27 14.93 12.11 -13.57
C ASN A 27 14.53 10.67 -13.92
N ASN A 28 14.78 10.24 -15.16
CA ASN A 28 14.44 8.90 -15.68
C ASN A 28 15.68 8.07 -16.03
N ASP A 29 16.86 8.48 -15.54
CA ASP A 29 18.13 7.81 -15.85
C ASP A 29 18.22 6.45 -15.12
N ASP A 30 17.67 6.40 -13.91
CA ASP A 30 17.58 5.20 -13.09
C ASP A 30 16.12 4.91 -12.74
N PRO A 31 15.65 3.65 -12.86
CA PRO A 31 14.34 3.29 -12.38
C PRO A 31 14.33 3.10 -10.85
N LEU A 32 13.18 3.33 -10.23
CA LEU A 32 12.91 2.97 -8.85
C LEU A 32 12.55 1.49 -8.77
N VAL A 33 13.47 0.68 -8.24
CA VAL A 33 13.23 -0.73 -7.94
C VAL A 33 12.61 -0.83 -6.55
N ILE A 34 11.49 -1.53 -6.47
CA ILE A 34 10.75 -1.74 -5.24
C ILE A 34 10.66 -3.23 -5.00
N HIS A 35 11.17 -3.68 -3.85
CA HIS A 35 10.94 -5.02 -3.37
C HIS A 35 10.07 -4.93 -2.12
N CYS A 36 8.85 -5.42 -2.20
CA CYS A 36 7.93 -5.45 -1.07
C CYS A 36 7.75 -6.89 -0.59
N TRP A 37 7.70 -7.07 0.71
CA TRP A 37 7.40 -8.36 1.30
C TRP A 37 6.73 -8.18 2.66
N SER A 38 6.06 -9.22 3.10
CA SER A 38 5.67 -9.41 4.48
C SER A 38 6.38 -10.61 5.06
N HIS A 39 6.22 -10.81 6.37
CA HIS A 39 6.73 -12.00 7.04
C HIS A 39 6.21 -13.31 6.41
N ASP A 40 4.99 -13.31 5.87
CA ASP A 40 4.32 -14.52 5.36
C ASP A 40 4.22 -14.56 3.83
N ASN A 41 4.31 -13.41 3.15
CA ASN A 41 4.11 -13.28 1.70
C ASN A 41 5.08 -12.29 1.09
N ASP A 42 5.92 -12.75 0.16
CA ASP A 42 6.67 -11.88 -0.74
C ASP A 42 5.72 -11.29 -1.80
N LEU A 43 5.80 -9.98 -2.03
CA LEU A 43 4.95 -9.24 -2.99
C LEU A 43 5.67 -9.00 -4.32
N ASP A 44 6.77 -9.72 -4.58
CA ASP A 44 7.59 -9.63 -5.78
C ASP A 44 8.38 -8.30 -5.90
N VAL A 45 9.22 -8.21 -6.91
CA VAL A 45 10.07 -7.05 -7.20
C VAL A 45 9.49 -6.30 -8.39
N HIS A 46 9.17 -5.03 -8.19
CA HIS A 46 8.62 -4.17 -9.22
C HIS A 46 9.58 -3.03 -9.57
N THR A 47 9.83 -2.86 -10.86
CA THR A 47 10.63 -1.74 -11.38
C THR A 47 9.71 -0.65 -11.91
N LEU A 48 9.72 0.52 -11.28
CA LEU A 48 8.98 1.70 -11.70
C LEU A 48 9.91 2.64 -12.47
N TRP A 49 9.46 3.03 -13.65
CA TRP A 49 10.05 4.12 -14.43
C TRP A 49 9.36 5.44 -14.08
N MET A 50 9.95 6.56 -14.50
CA MET A 50 9.48 7.90 -14.16
C MET A 50 7.97 8.07 -14.42
N LYS A 51 7.25 8.61 -13.43
CA LYS A 51 5.78 8.82 -13.41
C LYS A 51 4.94 7.54 -13.44
N ASN A 52 5.55 6.36 -13.36
CA ASN A 52 4.82 5.13 -13.23
C ASN A 52 4.49 4.85 -11.77
N GLY A 53 3.46 4.05 -11.54
CA GLY A 53 3.06 3.66 -10.21
C GLY A 53 2.64 2.21 -10.18
N TRP A 54 2.89 1.58 -9.03
CA TRP A 54 2.41 0.25 -8.74
C TRP A 54 1.55 0.30 -7.50
N HIS A 55 0.48 -0.48 -7.51
CA HIS A 55 -0.42 -0.57 -6.38
C HIS A 55 -0.91 -1.99 -6.22
N TRP A 56 -1.21 -2.33 -4.98
CA TRP A 56 -1.85 -3.58 -4.64
C TRP A 56 -2.87 -3.35 -3.53
N GLU A 57 -3.80 -4.29 -3.46
CA GLU A 57 -4.88 -4.28 -2.48
C GLU A 57 -4.81 -5.55 -1.65
N PHE A 58 -4.98 -5.40 -0.34
CA PHE A 58 -5.07 -6.53 0.57
C PHE A 58 -6.21 -6.32 1.57
N GLY A 59 -6.87 -7.42 1.93
CA GLY A 59 -7.85 -7.42 3.01
C GLY A 59 -7.17 -7.64 4.35
N HIS A 60 -7.68 -7.01 5.41
CA HIS A 60 -7.26 -7.33 6.77
C HIS A 60 -7.56 -8.79 7.08
N LYS A 61 -6.51 -9.59 7.32
CA LYS A 61 -6.67 -10.92 7.87
C LYS A 61 -7.01 -10.76 9.35
N PHE A 62 -8.26 -10.98 9.74
CA PHE A 62 -8.73 -10.91 11.14
C PHE A 62 -8.00 -11.88 12.09
N LEU A 63 -7.28 -12.87 11.54
CA LEU A 63 -6.49 -13.84 12.29
C LEU A 63 -5.04 -13.77 11.78
N GLY A 64 -4.21 -12.92 12.39
CA GLY A 64 -2.77 -12.81 12.09
C GLY A 64 -2.19 -11.41 12.30
N ARG A 65 -0.85 -11.31 12.28
CA ARG A 65 -0.14 -10.03 12.21
C ARG A 65 0.27 -9.78 10.77
N THR A 66 -0.28 -8.74 10.14
CA THR A 66 0.15 -8.33 8.80
C THR A 66 1.18 -7.21 8.94
N HIS A 67 2.40 -7.45 8.47
CA HIS A 67 3.49 -6.47 8.44
C HIS A 67 4.10 -6.48 7.05
N PHE A 68 3.91 -5.40 6.29
CA PHE A 68 4.52 -5.20 4.98
C PHE A 68 5.67 -4.20 5.07
N VAL A 69 6.82 -4.61 4.56
CA VAL A 69 8.03 -3.83 4.44
C VAL A 69 8.36 -3.71 2.95
N CYS A 70 8.74 -2.51 2.51
CA CYS A 70 9.21 -2.30 1.16
C CYS A 70 10.61 -1.69 1.19
N ASN A 71 11.54 -2.32 0.47
CA ASN A 71 12.81 -1.74 0.12
C ASN A 71 12.68 -1.02 -1.22
N MET A 72 13.10 0.25 -1.24
CA MET A 72 13.06 1.12 -2.40
C MET A 72 14.50 1.46 -2.76
N THR A 73 14.94 1.03 -3.94
CA THR A 73 16.27 1.29 -4.48
C THR A 73 16.15 2.17 -5.70
N HIS A 74 16.87 3.29 -5.71
CA HIS A 74 16.96 4.19 -6.84
C HIS A 74 18.44 4.55 -7.05
N SER A 75 19.02 4.06 -8.15
CA SER A 75 20.46 4.16 -8.41
C SER A 75 21.27 3.57 -7.23
N ILE A 76 22.22 4.33 -6.69
CA ILE A 76 23.03 3.93 -5.51
C ILE A 76 22.34 4.12 -4.16
N LYS A 77 21.10 4.62 -4.13
CA LYS A 77 20.38 4.91 -2.88
C LYS A 77 19.38 3.82 -2.61
N GLU A 78 19.39 3.31 -1.38
CA GLU A 78 18.38 2.38 -0.89
C GLU A 78 17.69 2.94 0.35
N LYS A 79 16.41 2.65 0.49
CA LYS A 79 15.64 2.99 1.67
C LYS A 79 14.59 1.92 1.93
N THR A 80 14.61 1.36 3.13
CA THR A 80 13.56 0.48 3.62
C THR A 80 12.51 1.28 4.39
N VAL A 81 11.24 1.02 4.10
CA VAL A 81 10.09 1.67 4.73
C VAL A 81 9.08 0.61 5.16
N ASP A 82 8.62 0.69 6.39
CA ASP A 82 7.47 -0.06 6.88
C ASP A 82 6.18 0.53 6.28
N VAL A 83 5.60 -0.19 5.34
CA VAL A 83 4.42 0.27 4.59
C VAL A 83 3.13 -0.01 5.36
N TYR A 84 3.10 -1.11 6.11
CA TYR A 84 1.95 -1.46 6.93
C TYR A 84 2.38 -2.33 8.11
N ASP A 85 1.90 -2.05 9.31
CA ASP A 85 2.05 -2.91 10.48
C ASP A 85 0.74 -2.94 11.28
N THR A 86 0.21 -4.14 11.53
CA THR A 86 -1.07 -4.35 12.24
C THR A 86 -1.03 -3.96 13.72
N ASN A 87 0.12 -4.09 14.39
CA ASN A 87 0.28 -3.75 15.81
C ASN A 87 0.61 -2.26 16.01
N ASN A 88 1.04 -1.58 14.94
CA ASN A 88 1.41 -0.19 15.02
C ASN A 88 0.16 0.69 14.92
N ASN A 89 -0.35 1.10 16.09
CA ASN A 89 -1.43 2.07 16.29
C ASN A 89 -1.19 3.44 15.59
N SER A 90 -0.01 3.65 14.96
CA SER A 90 0.34 4.84 14.17
C SER A 90 -0.09 4.78 12.70
N LEU A 91 -0.60 3.66 12.18
CA LEU A 91 -1.31 3.62 10.88
C LEU A 91 -2.70 4.30 10.91
N LYS A 92 -2.99 5.08 11.95
CA LYS A 92 -3.98 6.14 11.75
C LYS A 92 -3.45 7.01 10.62
N CYS A 93 -4.19 7.09 9.51
CA CYS A 93 -3.94 8.09 8.49
C CYS A 93 -3.97 9.47 9.14
N GLU A 94 -2.84 9.93 9.66
CA GLU A 94 -2.66 11.31 10.01
C GLU A 94 -2.39 11.98 8.68
N ARG A 95 -3.47 12.50 8.10
CA ARG A 95 -3.46 13.30 6.88
C ARG A 95 -2.42 14.39 7.09
N SER A 96 -1.21 14.17 6.56
CA SER A 96 -0.09 15.10 6.72
C SER A 96 -0.57 16.44 6.20
N LYS A 97 -0.81 17.38 7.11
CA LYS A 97 -1.17 18.75 6.74
C LYS A 97 0.03 19.29 6.00
N LYS A 98 -0.08 19.35 4.67
CA LYS A 98 0.85 20.07 3.80
C LYS A 98 0.95 21.49 4.34
N LYS A 99 2.03 21.81 5.06
CA LYS A 99 2.33 23.20 5.44
C LYS A 99 2.66 23.92 4.14
N ARG A 100 1.71 24.75 3.71
CA ARG A 100 1.93 25.80 2.71
C ARG A 100 2.86 26.85 3.27
#